data_AF-A0A819VEC1-F1
#
_entry.id   AF-A0A819VEC1-F1
#
_cell.length_a   1.000
_cell.length_b   1.000
_cell.length_c   1.000
_cell.angle_alpha   90.00
_cell.angle_beta   90.00
_cell.angle_gamma   90.00
#
_symmetry.space_group_name_H-M   'P 1'
#
loop_
_entity.id
_entity.type
_entity.pdbx_description
1 polymer ?
#
loop_
_entity_poly.entity_id
_entity_poly.type
_entity_poly.pdbx_seq_one_letter_code
_entity_poly.pdbx_strand_id
1 'polypeptide(L)'
;MNLECLANEILIDLFEYFKIEDLFHTFYNVNYRFNILLLKYFHSYHLDFQSVSKSNLHVICTKYLPLIRNQIISLRFSDDDNTPV
;
A
#
# COMPACT_ATOMS: atom_id res chain seq x y z
N MET A 1 -3.01 23.81 -3.27
CA MET A 1 -3.95 22.72 -3.62
C MET A 1 -4.05 21.82 -2.41
N ASN A 2 -5.25 21.56 -1.87
CA ASN A 2 -5.39 20.64 -0.74
C ASN A 2 -5.75 19.26 -1.27
N LEU A 3 -4.85 18.29 -1.09
CA LEU A 3 -5.04 16.90 -1.52
C LEU A 3 -6.33 16.30 -0.93
N GLU A 4 -6.67 16.73 0.29
CA GLU A 4 -7.87 16.28 1.00
C GLU A 4 -9.18 16.77 0.35
N CYS A 5 -9.13 17.75 -0.56
CA CYS A 5 -10.31 18.21 -1.29
C CYS A 5 -10.60 17.40 -2.56
N LEU A 6 -9.69 16.49 -2.96
CA LEU A 6 -9.93 15.61 -4.11
C LEU A 6 -11.07 14.63 -3.83
N ALA A 7 -11.76 14.18 -4.88
CA ALA A 7 -12.75 13.12 -4.76
C ALA A 7 -12.09 11.77 -4.41
N ASN A 8 -12.86 10.84 -3.83
CA ASN A 8 -12.32 9.54 -3.41
C ASN A 8 -11.82 8.73 -4.60
N GLU A 9 -12.53 8.82 -5.72
CA GLU A 9 -12.23 8.16 -6.99
C GLU A 9 -10.87 8.62 -7.50
N ILE A 10 -10.62 9.94 -7.49
CA ILE A 10 -9.33 10.51 -7.91
C ILE A 10 -8.19 10.06 -6.99
N LEU A 11 -8.44 9.98 -5.68
CA LEU A 11 -7.43 9.50 -4.74
C LEU A 11 -7.12 8.02 -4.95
N ILE A 12 -8.12 7.19 -5.25
CA ILE A 12 -7.93 5.78 -5.56
C ILE A 12 -7.18 5.61 -6.89
N ASP A 13 -7.54 6.37 -7.92
CA ASP A 13 -6.83 6.38 -9.21
C ASP A 13 -5.36 6.78 -9.02
N LEU A 14 -5.07 7.71 -8.11
CA LEU A 14 -3.70 8.06 -7.75
C LEU A 14 -2.94 6.89 -7.12
N PHE A 15 -3.60 6.02 -6.34
CA PHE A 15 -2.93 4.91 -5.66
C PHE A 15 -2.30 3.90 -6.63
N GLU A 16 -2.85 3.73 -7.83
CA GLU A 16 -2.31 2.88 -8.90
C GLU A 16 -0.90 3.29 -9.36
N TYR A 17 -0.53 4.57 -9.15
CA TYR A 17 0.77 5.11 -9.54
C TYR A 17 1.83 4.96 -8.45
N PHE A 18 1.46 4.51 -7.25
CA PHE A 18 2.37 4.33 -6.13
C PHE A 18 2.76 2.87 -5.96
N LYS A 19 3.99 2.63 -5.50
CA LYS A 19 4.32 1.33 -4.94
C LYS A 19 3.64 1.14 -3.60
N ILE A 20 3.50 -0.10 -3.17
CA ILE A 20 2.76 -0.41 -1.94
C ILE A 20 3.43 0.18 -0.70
N GLU A 21 4.77 0.16 -0.65
CA GLU A 21 5.51 0.83 0.41
C GLU A 21 5.23 2.34 0.45
N ASP A 22 5.11 2.98 -0.71
CA ASP A 22 4.84 4.42 -0.82
C ASP A 22 3.41 4.73 -0.36
N LEU A 23 2.45 3.85 -0.64
CA LEU A 23 1.07 3.98 -0.17
C LEU A 23 1.01 3.97 1.36
N PHE A 24 1.68 3.02 2.00
CA PHE A 24 1.76 2.98 3.46
C PHE A 24 2.52 4.18 4.01
N HIS A 25 3.67 4.55 3.46
CA HIS A 25 4.43 5.68 3.98
C HIS A 25 3.72 7.03 3.82
N THR A 26 2.97 7.21 2.73
CA THR A 26 2.40 8.51 2.38
C THR A 26 1.00 8.71 2.94
N PHE A 27 0.15 7.69 2.96
CA PHE A 27 -1.29 7.85 3.24
C PHE A 27 -1.75 7.20 4.54
N TYR A 28 -0.99 6.22 5.07
CA TYR A 28 -1.39 5.52 6.28
C TYR A 28 -1.26 6.42 7.51
N ASN A 29 -2.31 6.44 8.33
CA ASN A 29 -2.44 7.22 9.56
C ASN A 29 -2.32 8.74 9.42
N VAL A 30 -2.44 9.27 8.19
CA VAL A 30 -2.50 10.72 7.95
C VAL A 30 -3.85 11.28 8.41
N ASN A 31 -4.94 10.66 7.98
CA ASN A 31 -6.29 10.96 8.46
C ASN A 31 -7.20 9.74 8.31
N TYR A 32 -8.36 9.78 8.98
CA TYR A 32 -9.32 8.68 8.96
C TYR A 32 -9.80 8.34 7.54
N ARG A 33 -10.01 9.35 6.69
CA ARG A 33 -10.51 9.16 5.33
C ARG A 33 -9.50 8.37 4.48
N PHE A 34 -8.22 8.73 4.51
CA PHE A 34 -7.17 8.04 3.77
C PHE A 34 -6.97 6.61 4.27
N ASN A 35 -7.08 6.38 5.57
CA ASN A 35 -7.09 5.02 6.10
C ASN A 35 -8.20 4.18 5.47
N ILE A 36 -9.45 4.68 5.43
CA ILE A 36 -10.57 3.95 4.83
C ILE A 36 -10.36 3.71 3.32
N LEU A 37 -9.80 4.68 2.60
CA LEU A 37 -9.50 4.52 1.17
C LEU A 37 -8.41 3.47 0.92
N LEU A 38 -7.33 3.47 1.72
CA LEU A 38 -6.30 2.44 1.64
C LEU A 38 -6.88 1.04 1.91
N LEU A 39 -7.73 0.89 2.93
CA LEU A 39 -8.37 -0.39 3.22
C LEU A 39 -9.26 -0.87 2.06
N LYS A 40 -10.04 0.04 1.46
CA LYS A 40 -10.84 -0.29 0.26
C LYS A 40 -9.96 -0.69 -0.92
N TYR A 41 -8.89 0.05 -1.16
CA TYR A 41 -7.94 -0.26 -2.21
C TYR A 41 -7.32 -1.64 -2.01
N PHE A 42 -6.80 -1.94 -0.82
CA PHE A 42 -6.21 -3.25 -0.52
C PHE A 42 -7.21 -4.42 -0.53
N HIS A 43 -8.51 -4.13 -0.39
CA HIS A 43 -9.57 -5.12 -0.56
C HIS A 43 -9.92 -5.36 -2.02
N SER A 44 -9.81 -4.35 -2.89
CA SER A 44 -10.13 -4.50 -4.31
C SER A 44 -8.94 -4.96 -5.16
N TYR A 45 -7.72 -4.77 -4.67
CA TYR A 45 -6.50 -4.95 -5.44
C TYR A 45 -5.54 -5.95 -4.81
N HIS A 46 -4.76 -6.61 -5.65
CA HIS A 46 -3.70 -7.52 -5.21
C HIS A 46 -2.51 -6.74 -4.69
N LEU A 47 -1.97 -7.13 -3.53
CA LEU A 47 -0.74 -6.50 -3.04
C LEU A 47 0.47 -7.15 -3.74
N ASP A 48 1.08 -6.38 -4.63
CA ASP A 48 2.32 -6.73 -5.31
C ASP A 48 3.57 -6.25 -4.55
N PHE A 49 4.30 -7.21 -3.97
CA PHE A 49 5.56 -7.00 -3.28
C PHE A 49 6.79 -7.42 -4.10
N GLN A 50 6.64 -7.71 -5.40
CA GLN A 50 7.73 -8.24 -6.23
C GLN A 50 8.92 -7.29 -6.36
N SER A 51 8.69 -5.97 -6.32
CA SER A 51 9.73 -4.95 -6.44
C SER A 51 10.10 -4.28 -5.10
N VAL A 52 9.65 -4.83 -3.97
CA VAL A 52 9.82 -4.22 -2.65
C VAL A 52 11.11 -4.71 -2.02
N SER A 53 11.94 -3.79 -1.53
CA SER A 53 13.18 -4.16 -0.84
C SER A 53 12.89 -4.99 0.40
N LYS A 54 13.80 -5.90 0.75
CA LYS A 54 13.65 -6.78 1.92
C LYS A 54 13.42 -6.00 3.22
N SER A 55 14.07 -4.85 3.38
CA SER A 55 13.87 -3.97 4.54
C SER A 55 12.46 -3.40 4.60
N ASN A 56 11.93 -2.91 3.48
CA ASN A 56 10.58 -2.34 3.40
C ASN A 56 9.53 -3.43 3.57
N LEU A 57 9.76 -4.60 2.97
CA LEU A 57 8.90 -5.77 3.14
C LEU A 57 8.80 -6.17 4.61
N HIS A 58 9.93 -6.22 5.32
CA HIS A 58 9.93 -6.54 6.75
C HIS A 58 9.11 -5.52 7.56
N VAL A 59 9.26 -4.23 7.28
CA VAL A 59 8.47 -3.18 7.92
C VAL A 59 6.97 -3.35 7.61
N ILE A 60 6.62 -3.64 6.36
CA ILE A 60 5.22 -3.83 5.97
C ILE A 60 4.61 -5.04 6.66
N CYS A 61 5.29 -6.19 6.62
CA CYS A 61 4.84 -7.42 7.26
C CYS A 61 4.70 -7.29 8.78
N THR A 62 5.56 -6.51 9.44
CA THR A 62 5.53 -6.36 10.91
C THR A 62 4.57 -5.27 11.39
N LYS A 63 4.45 -4.15 10.66
CA LYS A 63 3.66 -2.99 11.11
C LYS A 63 2.28 -2.91 10.49
N TYR A 64 2.17 -3.13 9.18
CA TYR A 64 0.95 -2.79 8.44
C TYR A 64 0.09 -4.02 8.14
N LEU A 65 0.72 -5.12 7.74
CA LEU A 65 0.05 -6.36 7.35
C LEU A 65 -0.87 -6.92 8.45
N PRO A 66 -0.51 -6.89 9.76
CA PRO A 66 -1.42 -7.34 10.82
C PRO A 66 -2.73 -6.53 10.90
N LEU A 67 -2.71 -5.27 10.48
CA LEU A 67 -3.85 -4.35 10.55
C LEU A 67 -4.83 -4.57 9.41
N ILE A 68 -4.33 -5.04 8.27
CA ILE A 68 -5.10 -5.18 7.03
C ILE A 68 -5.27 -6.64 6.59
N ARG A 69 -4.72 -7.61 7.33
CA ARG A 69 -4.70 -9.03 6.95
C ARG A 69 -6.06 -9.60 6.56
N ASN A 70 -7.13 -9.13 7.19
CA ASN A 70 -8.50 -9.62 6.95
C ASN A 70 -9.11 -9.05 5.67
N GLN A 71 -8.43 -8.11 5.03
CA GLN A 71 -8.92 -7.37 3.86
C GLN A 71 -8.07 -7.67 2.62
N ILE A 72 -6.94 -8.36 2.78
CA ILE A 72 -6.06 -8.72 1.67
C ILE A 72 -6.66 -9.93 0.92
N ILE A 73 -6.92 -9.78 -0.37
CA ILE A 73 -7.35 -10.90 -1.23
C ILE A 73 -6.16 -11.81 -1.56
N SER A 74 -5.04 -11.24 -2.01
CA SER A 74 -3.84 -12.01 -2.29
C SER A 74 -2.58 -11.17 -2.18
N LEU A 75 -1.46 -11.86 -2.00
CA LEU A 75 -0.13 -11.31 -1.97
C LEU A 75 0.70 -11.89 -3.12
N ARG A 76 1.43 -11.05 -3.84
CA ARG A 76 2.46 -11.48 -4.78
C ARG A 76 3.82 -11.14 -4.22
N PHE A 77 4.70 -12.12 -4.24
CA PHE A 77 6.10 -11.97 -3.85
C PHE A 77 6.97 -12.39 -5.04
N SER A 78 8.17 -11.83 -5.13
CA SER A 78 9.24 -12.36 -5.99
C SER A 78 10.36 -12.86 -5.08
N ASP A 79 10.98 -13.95 -5.48
CA ASP A 79 12.19 -14.49 -4.86
C ASP A 79 13.46 -14.04 -5.63
N ASP A 80 13.33 -13.01 -6.46
CA ASP A 80 14.46 -12.43 -7.17
C ASP A 80 15.36 -11.67 -6.19
N ASP A 81 16.49 -12.28 -5.84
CA ASP A 81 17.64 -11.67 -5.17
C ASP A 81 18.29 -10.54 -5.99
N ASN A 82 17.73 -10.16 -7.14
CA ASN A 82 18.24 -9.17 -8.09
C ASN A 82 18.05 -7.71 -7.64
N THR A 83 18.20 -7.43 -6.33
CA THR A 83 18.39 -6.05 -5.87
C THR A 83 19.86 -5.70 -6.15
N PRO A 84 20.19 -4.76 -7.07
CA PRO A 84 21.57 -4.37 -7.25
C PRO A 84 22.08 -3.76 -5.94
N VAL A 85 23.22 -4.27 -5.47
CA VAL A 85 23.94 -3.82 -4.28
C VAL A 85 24.50 -2.41 -4.48
#